data_AF-A0A945X800-F1
#
_entry.id   AF-A0A945X800-F1
#
_cell.length_a   1.000
_cell.length_b   1.000
_cell.length_c   1.000
_cell.angle_alpha   90.00
_cell.angle_beta   90.00
_cell.angle_gamma   90.00
#
_symmetry.space_group_name_H-M   'P 1'
#
loop_
_entity.id
_entity.type
_entity.pdbx_description
1 polymer ?
#
loop_
_entity_poly.entity_id
_entity_poly.type
_entity_poly.pdbx_seq_one_letter_code
_entity_poly.pdbx_strand_id
1 'polypeptide(L)'
;MKTLIFCTSYFDTEELYLKRYQKWIDYYNNHPFTNDKKMYLIDDSSDLEVMTDDVVHIIKEGQLGNFQETNKINLYSFNNRKGLNWSHNSANNEGWWRSFCASLEIAEKYNYEKIVHIEADAFLISNRMFDY
;
A
#
# COMPACT_ATOMS: atom_id res chain seq x y z
N MET A 1 6.47 4.50 18.28
CA MET A 1 6.10 3.06 18.21
C MET A 1 6.11 2.71 16.75
N LYS A 2 6.92 1.73 16.34
CA LYS A 2 7.11 1.47 14.90
C LYS A 2 5.78 1.02 14.28
N THR A 3 5.21 1.82 13.38
CA THR A 3 3.86 1.57 12.84
C THR A 3 3.88 1.40 11.34
N LEU A 4 3.34 0.28 10.86
CA LEU A 4 3.06 0.03 9.46
C LEU A 4 1.71 0.66 9.15
N ILE A 5 1.68 1.58 8.20
CA ILE A 5 0.43 2.10 7.63
C ILE A 5 0.34 1.55 6.22
N PHE A 6 -0.80 1.01 5.82
CA PHE A 6 -0.92 0.44 4.48
C PHE A 6 -2.28 0.66 3.86
N CYS A 7 -2.29 0.56 2.54
CA CYS A 7 -3.46 0.52 1.69
C CYS A 7 -3.34 -0.68 0.75
N THR A 8 -4.44 -1.38 0.47
CA THR A 8 -4.46 -2.41 -0.57
C THR A 8 -4.78 -1.80 -1.93
N SER A 9 -4.24 -2.37 -3.01
CA SER A 9 -4.40 -1.81 -4.35
C SER A 9 -4.48 -2.84 -5.47
N TYR A 10 -5.18 -2.43 -6.54
CA TYR A 10 -5.13 -3.04 -7.85
C TYR A 10 -5.59 -2.01 -8.90
N PHE A 11 -4.84 -1.86 -9.98
CA PHE A 11 -5.17 -1.04 -11.13
C PHE A 11 -4.53 -1.61 -12.40
N ASP A 12 -5.27 -1.57 -13.50
CA ASP A 12 -4.89 -2.08 -14.83
C ASP A 12 -5.14 -1.04 -15.92
N THR A 13 -5.55 0.16 -15.53
CA THR A 13 -5.82 1.28 -16.44
C THR A 13 -5.30 2.57 -15.82
N GLU A 14 -4.83 3.47 -16.68
CA GLU A 14 -4.42 4.82 -16.30
C GLU A 14 -5.57 5.56 -15.58
N GLU A 15 -6.81 5.47 -16.08
CA GLU A 15 -7.96 6.13 -15.45
C GLU A 15 -8.15 5.70 -13.99
N LEU A 16 -8.08 4.38 -13.71
CA LEU A 16 -8.24 3.86 -12.36
C LEU A 16 -7.09 4.30 -11.43
N TYR A 17 -5.86 4.30 -11.95
CA TYR A 17 -4.69 4.81 -11.24
C TYR A 17 -4.84 6.30 -10.88
N LEU A 18 -5.09 7.16 -11.87
CA LEU A 18 -5.21 8.61 -11.69
C LEU A 18 -6.39 8.99 -10.78
N LYS A 19 -7.52 8.28 -10.88
CA LYS A 19 -8.73 8.62 -10.14
C LYS A 19 -8.61 8.35 -8.64
N ARG A 20 -7.81 7.35 -8.24
CA ARG A 20 -7.75 6.82 -6.87
C ARG A 20 -6.33 6.82 -6.31
N TYR A 21 -5.44 6.03 -6.91
CA TYR A 21 -4.14 5.72 -6.30
C TYR A 21 -3.16 6.87 -6.41
N GLN A 22 -3.09 7.59 -7.53
CA GLN A 22 -2.22 8.75 -7.67
C GLN A 22 -2.56 9.82 -6.61
N LYS A 23 -3.84 10.17 -6.47
CA LYS A 23 -4.30 11.14 -5.46
C LYS A 23 -3.95 10.72 -4.04
N TRP A 24 -4.08 9.43 -3.73
CA TRP A 24 -3.73 8.88 -2.43
C TRP A 24 -2.22 8.99 -2.17
N ILE A 25 -1.41 8.55 -3.15
CA ILE A 25 0.07 8.63 -3.09
C ILE A 25 0.52 10.09 -2.92
N ASP A 26 -0.01 11.00 -3.73
CA ASP A 26 0.32 12.43 -3.70
C ASP A 26 -0.04 13.06 -2.36
N TYR A 27 -1.23 12.75 -1.83
CA TYR A 27 -1.66 13.28 -0.55
C TYR A 27 -0.70 12.89 0.57
N TYR A 28 -0.38 11.61 0.68
CA TYR A 28 0.44 11.11 1.78
C TYR A 28 1.95 11.36 1.59
N ASN A 29 2.45 11.50 0.36
CA ASN A 29 3.80 11.99 0.11
C ASN A 29 3.95 13.48 0.49
N ASN A 30 2.89 14.29 0.35
CA ASN A 30 2.88 15.70 0.76
C ASN A 30 2.55 15.90 2.25
N HIS A 31 2.03 14.88 2.92
CA HIS A 31 1.73 14.87 4.36
C HIS A 31 2.41 13.66 5.03
N PRO A 32 3.74 13.60 5.05
CA PRO A 32 4.45 12.44 5.57
C PRO A 32 4.25 12.31 7.08
N PHE A 33 4.11 11.07 7.54
CA PHE A 33 4.14 10.74 8.95
C PHE A 33 5.56 10.87 9.53
N THR A 34 5.67 10.82 10.85
CA THR A 34 6.97 10.73 11.55
C THR A 34 7.77 9.48 11.11
N ASN A 35 9.11 9.55 11.22
CA ASN A 35 10.03 8.53 10.70
C ASN A 35 9.82 7.09 11.24
N ASP A 36 9.18 6.93 12.39
CA ASP A 36 8.81 5.63 12.96
C ASP A 36 7.58 4.99 12.29
N LYS A 37 7.01 5.67 11.29
CA LYS A 37 5.85 5.22 10.52
C LYS A 37 6.23 5.14 9.06
N LYS A 38 5.91 4.02 8.43
CA LYS A 38 6.12 3.85 6.99
C LYS A 38 4.81 3.48 6.34
N MET A 39 4.62 4.03 5.15
CA MET A 39 3.43 3.80 4.36
C MET A 39 3.72 2.81 3.24
N TYR A 40 2.78 1.89 3.06
CA TYR A 40 2.80 0.90 2.00
C TYR A 40 1.56 0.98 1.13
N LEU A 41 1.77 0.86 -0.17
CA LEU A 41 0.73 0.43 -1.10
C LEU A 41 1.00 -1.04 -1.41
N ILE A 42 0.14 -1.94 -0.92
CA ILE A 42 0.26 -3.38 -1.12
C ILE A 42 -0.60 -3.77 -2.32
N ASP A 43 0.04 -4.26 -3.35
CA ASP A 43 -0.48 -4.29 -4.71
C ASP A 43 -0.70 -5.72 -5.23
N ASP A 44 -1.93 -5.98 -5.69
CA ASP A 44 -2.39 -7.25 -6.28
C ASP A 44 -1.90 -7.49 -7.72
N SER A 45 -0.64 -7.13 -8.02
CA SER A 45 -0.06 -7.19 -9.37
C SER A 45 -0.78 -6.27 -10.37
N SER A 46 -0.81 -4.97 -10.05
CA SER A 46 -1.21 -3.92 -10.98
C SER A 46 -0.29 -3.83 -12.20
N ASP A 47 -0.80 -3.22 -13.27
CA ASP A 47 0.04 -2.80 -14.38
C ASP A 47 0.81 -1.52 -13.98
N LEU A 48 2.07 -1.68 -13.57
CA LEU A 48 2.88 -0.55 -13.11
C LEU A 48 3.32 0.37 -14.25
N GLU A 49 3.16 -0.03 -15.53
CA GLU A 49 3.46 0.84 -16.68
C GLU A 49 2.47 2.02 -16.77
N VAL A 50 1.28 1.89 -16.17
CA VAL A 50 0.29 2.99 -16.13
C VAL A 50 0.62 4.05 -15.07
N MET A 51 1.64 3.82 -14.23
CA MET A 51 2.09 4.82 -13.28
C MET A 51 2.83 5.93 -14.03
N THR A 52 2.35 7.16 -13.90
CA THR A 52 2.88 8.31 -14.64
C THR A 52 4.13 8.93 -14.03
N ASP A 53 4.49 8.56 -12.79
CA ASP A 53 5.52 9.24 -12.00
C ASP A 53 6.35 8.26 -11.12
N ASP A 54 7.65 8.52 -10.96
CA ASP A 54 8.59 7.78 -10.08
C ASP A 54 8.43 8.13 -8.57
N VAL A 55 7.18 8.22 -8.10
CA VAL A 55 6.84 8.74 -6.77
C VAL A 55 6.86 7.69 -5.66
N VAL A 56 7.02 6.42 -6.01
CA VAL A 56 7.03 5.30 -5.05
C VAL A 56 8.35 4.55 -5.06
N HIS A 57 8.69 3.97 -3.91
CA HIS A 57 9.79 3.00 -3.82
C HIS A 57 9.24 1.58 -4.03
N ILE A 58 9.55 0.97 -5.19
CA ILE A 58 8.99 -0.33 -5.58
C ILE A 58 9.77 -1.48 -4.93
N ILE A 59 9.04 -2.41 -4.33
CA ILE A 59 9.53 -3.68 -3.75
C ILE A 59 8.74 -4.81 -4.41
N LYS A 60 9.42 -5.70 -5.14
CA LYS A 60 8.77 -6.87 -5.74
C LYS A 60 8.66 -8.01 -4.74
N GLU A 61 7.72 -8.92 -5.00
CA GLU A 61 7.61 -10.17 -4.25
C GLU A 61 8.95 -10.93 -4.20
N GLY A 62 9.30 -11.43 -3.01
CA GLY A 62 10.60 -12.06 -2.73
C GLY A 62 11.74 -11.08 -2.43
N GLN A 63 11.52 -9.77 -2.56
CA GLN A 63 12.53 -8.73 -2.24
C GLN A 63 12.36 -8.13 -0.83
N LEU A 64 11.36 -8.57 -0.08
CA LEU A 64 11.05 -8.04 1.23
C LEU A 64 12.22 -8.24 2.21
N GLY A 65 12.64 -7.16 2.86
CA GLY A 65 13.80 -7.13 3.77
C GLY A 65 15.16 -7.00 3.08
N ASN A 66 15.23 -7.02 1.74
CA ASN A 66 16.47 -6.73 1.01
C ASN A 66 16.68 -5.22 0.81
N PHE A 67 15.64 -4.43 1.05
CA PHE A 67 15.63 -2.98 0.83
C PHE A 67 15.25 -2.23 2.11
N GLN A 68 15.84 -1.05 2.28
CA GLN A 68 15.49 -0.12 3.35
C GLN A 68 14.23 0.67 2.97
N GLU A 69 13.31 0.77 3.92
CA GLU A 69 12.03 1.45 3.74
C GLU A 69 12.22 2.97 3.69
N THR A 70 11.63 3.62 2.70
CA THR A 70 11.72 5.08 2.54
C THR A 70 10.59 5.80 3.28
N ASN A 71 10.73 7.11 3.49
CA ASN A 71 9.64 7.94 4.02
C ASN A 71 8.56 8.28 2.97
N LYS A 72 8.81 7.97 1.70
CA LYS A 72 7.76 8.00 0.66
C LYS A 72 6.92 6.72 0.75
N ILE A 73 5.85 6.66 -0.04
CA ILE A 73 5.10 5.42 -0.22
C ILE A 73 6.02 4.30 -0.74
N ASN A 74 6.02 3.15 -0.06
CA ASN A 74 6.68 1.93 -0.50
C ASN A 74 5.63 1.06 -1.21
N LEU A 75 5.83 0.73 -2.48
CA LEU A 75 4.91 -0.11 -3.26
C LEU A 75 5.37 -1.56 -3.23
N TYR A 76 4.69 -2.42 -2.48
CA TYR A 76 4.94 -3.86 -2.51
C TYR A 76 4.01 -4.53 -3.53
N SER A 77 4.55 -5.18 -4.56
CA SER A 77 3.74 -5.76 -5.65
C SER A 77 4.00 -7.25 -5.83
N PHE A 78 2.92 -8.04 -5.84
CA PHE A 78 2.96 -9.48 -6.14
C PHE A 78 3.32 -9.73 -7.61
N ASN A 79 3.93 -10.89 -7.91
CA ASN A 79 4.33 -11.21 -9.29
C ASN A 79 3.17 -11.57 -10.22
N ASN A 80 2.06 -12.09 -9.66
CA ASN A 80 0.89 -12.50 -10.42
C ASN A 80 -0.37 -11.95 -9.77
N ARG A 81 -1.40 -11.62 -10.55
CA ARG A 81 -2.71 -11.21 -10.05
C ARG A 81 -3.50 -12.41 -9.51
N LYS A 82 -4.26 -12.21 -8.42
CA LYS A 82 -5.30 -13.14 -7.95
C LYS A 82 -6.70 -12.59 -8.25
N GLY A 83 -6.87 -11.28 -8.18
CA GLY A 83 -8.08 -10.60 -8.58
C GLY A 83 -9.22 -10.74 -7.59
N LEU A 84 -10.40 -10.29 -8.02
CA LEU A 84 -11.64 -10.30 -7.26
C LEU A 84 -12.57 -11.35 -7.87
N ASN A 85 -13.05 -12.32 -7.09
CA ASN A 85 -14.18 -13.15 -7.50
C ASN A 85 -15.48 -12.49 -7.02
N TRP A 86 -16.17 -11.83 -7.93
CA TRP A 86 -17.46 -11.13 -7.73
C TRP A 86 -18.66 -12.08 -7.52
N SER A 87 -18.45 -13.27 -6.94
CA SER A 87 -19.56 -14.01 -6.33
C SER A 87 -19.97 -13.27 -5.06
N HIS A 88 -21.27 -13.15 -4.78
CA HIS A 88 -21.89 -12.33 -3.70
C HIS A 88 -21.35 -12.48 -2.26
N ASN A 89 -20.31 -13.28 -2.01
CA ASN A 89 -19.59 -13.34 -0.75
C ASN A 89 -18.31 -12.49 -0.85
N SER A 90 -18.27 -11.40 -0.07
CA SER A 90 -17.07 -10.57 0.15
C SER A 90 -15.82 -11.35 0.60
N ALA A 91 -16.00 -12.60 1.04
CA ALA A 91 -14.94 -13.54 1.41
C ALA A 91 -14.14 -14.15 0.23
N ASN A 92 -14.54 -13.94 -1.02
CA ASN A 92 -13.87 -14.53 -2.21
C ASN A 92 -12.92 -13.56 -2.94
N ASN A 93 -12.54 -12.44 -2.34
CA ASN A 93 -11.59 -11.51 -2.93
C ASN A 93 -10.15 -11.92 -2.59
N GLU A 94 -9.65 -13.01 -3.19
CA GLU A 94 -8.31 -13.55 -2.93
C GLU A 94 -7.21 -12.50 -3.05
N GLY A 95 -7.31 -11.60 -4.03
CA GLY A 95 -6.32 -10.55 -4.23
C GLY A 95 -6.29 -9.50 -3.12
N TRP A 96 -7.47 -9.06 -2.68
CA TRP A 96 -7.59 -8.16 -1.53
C TRP A 96 -7.12 -8.85 -0.25
N TRP A 97 -7.56 -10.09 -0.01
CA TRP A 97 -7.22 -10.86 1.18
C TRP A 97 -5.71 -11.08 1.31
N ARG A 98 -5.04 -11.54 0.25
CA ARG A 98 -3.58 -11.73 0.29
C ARG A 98 -2.84 -10.40 0.50
N SER A 99 -3.32 -9.30 -0.08
CA SER A 99 -2.71 -7.98 0.11
C SER A 99 -2.86 -7.50 1.54
N PHE A 100 -4.02 -7.73 2.15
CA PHE A 100 -4.24 -7.45 3.55
C PHE A 100 -3.35 -8.31 4.45
N CYS A 101 -3.26 -9.62 4.20
CA CYS A 101 -2.40 -10.54 4.96
C CYS A 101 -0.91 -10.26 4.78
N ALA A 102 -0.45 -9.80 3.61
CA ALA A 102 0.94 -9.42 3.40
C ALA A 102 1.38 -8.26 4.31
N SER A 103 0.46 -7.44 4.80
CA SER A 103 0.77 -6.44 5.84
C SER A 103 1.37 -7.08 7.11
N LEU A 104 0.95 -8.31 7.45
CA LEU A 104 1.47 -9.06 8.60
C LEU A 104 2.91 -9.51 8.34
N GLU A 105 3.19 -10.01 7.14
CA GLU A 105 4.54 -10.44 6.74
C GLU A 105 5.50 -9.25 6.69
N ILE A 106 5.05 -8.11 6.14
CA ILE A 106 5.80 -6.83 6.16
C ILE A 106 6.04 -6.40 7.61
N ALA A 107 5.00 -6.45 8.45
CA ALA A 107 5.09 -6.07 9.85
C ALA A 107 6.14 -6.90 10.60
N GLU A 108 6.08 -8.23 10.46
CA GLU A 108 7.04 -9.15 11.08
C GLU A 108 8.46 -8.92 10.54
N LYS A 109 8.61 -8.85 9.21
CA LYS A 109 9.93 -8.73 8.56
C LYS A 109 10.69 -7.48 9.00
N TYR A 110 9.97 -6.38 9.20
CA TYR A 110 10.53 -5.09 9.56
C TYR A 110 10.32 -4.72 11.05
N ASN A 111 9.84 -5.64 11.88
CA ASN A 111 9.61 -5.44 13.32
C ASN A 111 8.67 -4.26 13.65
N TYR A 112 7.55 -4.16 12.94
CA TYR A 112 6.48 -3.22 13.28
C TYR A 112 5.69 -3.71 14.50
N GLU A 113 5.33 -2.77 15.37
CA GLU A 113 4.59 -3.02 16.61
C GLU A 113 3.08 -2.80 16.43
N LYS A 114 2.71 -2.02 15.40
CA LYS A 114 1.32 -1.68 15.08
C LYS A 114 1.11 -1.69 13.57
N ILE A 115 -0.07 -2.10 13.15
CA ILE A 115 -0.53 -2.06 11.76
C ILE A 115 -1.79 -1.19 11.69
N VAL A 116 -1.87 -0.31 10.71
CA VAL A 116 -3.03 0.54 10.42
C VAL A 116 -3.37 0.41 8.93
N HIS A 117 -4.60 0.00 8.63
CA HIS A 117 -5.12 0.01 7.27
C HIS A 117 -5.84 1.34 6.99
N ILE A 118 -5.58 1.93 5.82
CA ILE A 118 -6.30 3.09 5.28
C ILE A 118 -6.76 2.72 3.88
N GLU A 119 -8.07 2.77 3.64
CA GLU A 119 -8.64 2.51 2.33
C GLU A 119 -8.15 3.52 1.28
N ALA A 120 -8.11 3.09 0.01
CA ALA A 120 -7.56 3.87 -1.10
C ALA A 120 -8.37 5.15 -1.43
N ASP A 121 -9.57 5.30 -0.85
CA ASP A 121 -10.45 6.45 -0.96
C ASP A 121 -10.60 7.24 0.35
N ALA A 122 -9.77 6.94 1.36
CA ALA A 122 -9.76 7.63 2.65
C ALA A 122 -8.54 8.57 2.79
N PHE A 123 -8.78 9.76 3.36
CA PHE A 123 -7.75 10.78 3.63
C PHE A 123 -7.82 11.24 5.09
N LEU A 124 -6.68 11.23 5.77
CA LEU A 124 -6.57 11.69 7.15
C LEU A 124 -6.26 13.19 7.17
N ILE A 125 -7.17 14.00 7.72
CA ILE A 125 -7.04 15.48 7.73
C ILE A 125 -6.56 16.06 9.06
N SER A 126 -6.44 15.24 10.10
CA SER A 126 -6.11 15.68 11.46
C SER A 126 -4.61 15.57 11.73
N ASN A 127 -3.95 16.69 12.06
CA ASN A 127 -2.52 16.69 12.43
C ASN A 127 -2.21 15.72 13.58
N ARG A 128 -3.15 15.56 14.52
CA ARG A 128 -3.01 14.59 15.63
C ARG A 128 -2.76 13.16 15.15
N MET A 129 -3.26 12.78 13.98
CA MET A 129 -3.03 11.44 13.43
C MET A 129 -1.63 11.29 12.84
N PHE A 130 -1.05 12.37 12.31
CA PHE A 130 0.30 12.38 11.75
C PHE A 130 1.38 12.46 12.85
N ASP A 131 1.07 13.14 13.95
CA ASP A 131 1.98 13.39 15.07
C ASP A 131 1.99 12.26 16.14
N TYR A 132 0.94 11.44 16.21
CA TYR A 132 0.75 10.39 17.23
C TYR A 132 1.83 9.31 17.15
#